data_AF-A0A1M6ZLP2-F1
#
_entry.id   AF-A0A1M6ZLP2-F1
#
_cell.length_a   1.000
_cell.length_b   1.000
_cell.length_c   1.000
_cell.angle_alpha   90.00
_cell.angle_beta   90.00
_cell.angle_gamma   90.00
#
_symmetry.space_group_name_H-M   'P 1'
#
loop_
_entity.id
_entity.type
_entity.pdbx_description
1 polymer ?
#
loop_
_entity_poly.entity_id
_entity_poly.type
_entity_poly.pdbx_seq_one_letter_code
_entity_poly.pdbx_strand_id
1 'polypeptide(L)'
;SQLSEKKRQDEYNTRLASAVLKAEAAAKEAAKEAAKEAAKEATKNRNVELAVAMLKDGMDFAMVVRYSCLSSKEVLKLKASLEKG
;
A
#
# COMPACT_ATOMS: atom_id res chain seq x y z
N SER A 1 0.76 9.10 -53.76
CA SER A 1 1.96 8.27 -53.97
C SER A 1 2.06 7.28 -52.82
N GLN A 2 2.35 6.01 -53.08
CA GLN A 2 2.48 4.98 -52.03
C GLN A 2 3.48 5.37 -50.93
N LEU A 3 4.49 6.19 -51.29
CA LEU A 3 5.50 6.70 -50.36
C LEU A 3 4.90 7.61 -49.26
N SER A 4 3.87 8.41 -49.58
CA SER A 4 3.22 9.32 -48.61
C SER A 4 2.25 8.60 -47.67
N GLU A 5 1.68 7.48 -48.11
CA GLU A 5 0.79 6.64 -47.30
C GLU A 5 1.60 5.82 -46.29
N LYS A 6 2.71 5.22 -46.73
CA LYS A 6 3.64 4.52 -45.85
C LYS A 6 4.17 5.44 -44.74
N LYS A 7 4.58 6.67 -45.08
CA LYS A 7 5.06 7.64 -44.08
C LYS A 7 3.98 8.00 -43.03
N ARG A 8 2.72 8.19 -43.46
CA ARG A 8 1.61 8.42 -42.53
C ARG A 8 1.33 7.22 -41.62
N GLN A 9 1.43 6.01 -42.17
CA GLN A 9 1.25 4.78 -41.39
C GLN A 9 2.37 4.61 -40.35
N ASP A 10 3.63 4.90 -40.72
CA ASP A 10 4.76 4.80 -39.80
C ASP A 10 4.66 5.84 -38.67
N GLU A 11 4.24 7.07 -38.98
CA GLU A 11 3.97 8.11 -37.98
C GLU A 11 2.81 7.72 -37.05
N TYR A 12 1.73 7.14 -37.59
CA TYR A 12 0.61 6.63 -36.79
C TYR A 12 1.07 5.50 -35.86
N ASN A 13 1.80 4.51 -36.38
CA ASN A 13 2.31 3.39 -35.60
C ASN A 13 3.26 3.87 -34.50
N THR A 14 4.10 4.87 -34.77
CA THR A 14 5.01 5.46 -33.78
C THR A 14 4.23 6.16 -32.66
N ARG A 15 3.19 6.92 -32.99
CA ARG A 15 2.33 7.57 -31.99
C ARG A 15 1.57 6.55 -31.15
N LEU A 16 1.06 5.49 -31.79
CA LEU A 16 0.38 4.41 -31.09
C LEU A 16 1.32 3.69 -30.13
N ALA A 17 2.53 3.33 -30.58
CA ALA A 17 3.54 2.71 -29.72
C ALA A 17 3.90 3.60 -28.52
N SER A 18 4.08 4.92 -28.74
CA SER A 18 4.34 5.85 -27.63
C SER A 18 3.18 5.93 -26.64
N ALA A 19 1.93 5.95 -27.14
CA ALA A 19 0.75 5.98 -26.29
C ALA A 19 0.60 4.71 -25.45
N VAL A 20 0.85 3.53 -26.06
CA VAL A 20 0.83 2.25 -25.36
C VAL A 20 1.90 2.20 -24.26
N LEU A 21 3.13 2.61 -24.55
CA LEU A 21 4.21 2.65 -23.54
C LEU A 21 3.87 3.58 -22.37
N LYS A 22 3.27 4.75 -22.65
CA LYS A 22 2.83 5.67 -21.60
C LYS A 22 1.71 5.07 -20.74
N ALA A 23 0.74 4.41 -21.36
CA ALA A 23 -0.35 3.75 -20.66
C ALA A 23 0.16 2.59 -19.78
N GLU A 24 1.09 1.78 -20.29
CA GLU A 24 1.70 0.69 -19.54
C GLU A 24 2.51 1.20 -18.35
N ALA A 25 3.29 2.27 -18.52
CA ALA A 25 4.04 2.89 -17.43
C ALA A 25 3.10 3.43 -16.34
N ALA A 26 2.00 4.10 -16.72
CA ALA A 26 1.01 4.60 -15.76
C ALA A 26 0.32 3.47 -14.99
N ALA A 27 -0.02 2.36 -15.67
CA ALA A 27 -0.62 1.19 -15.04
C ALA A 27 0.33 0.52 -14.04
N LYS A 28 1.62 0.41 -14.39
CA LYS A 28 2.65 -0.14 -13.49
C LYS A 28 2.84 0.71 -12.24
N GLU A 29 2.89 2.03 -12.38
CA GLU A 29 3.01 2.94 -11.22
C GLU A 29 1.75 2.88 -10.33
N ALA A 30 0.56 2.85 -10.93
CA ALA A 30 -0.68 2.70 -10.17
C ALA A 30 -0.74 1.38 -9.38
N ALA A 31 -0.32 0.27 -9.99
CA ALA A 31 -0.24 -1.03 -9.32
C ALA A 31 0.78 -1.02 -8.17
N LYS A 32 1.92 -0.34 -8.34
CA LYS A 32 2.96 -0.21 -7.32
C LYS A 32 2.49 0.60 -6.11
N GLU A 33 1.81 1.72 -6.34
CA GLU A 33 1.25 2.53 -5.25
C GLU A 33 0.13 1.77 -4.51
N ALA A 34 -0.77 1.09 -5.23
CA ALA A 34 -1.79 0.25 -4.61
C ALA A 34 -1.18 -0.86 -3.74
N ALA A 35 -0.11 -1.52 -4.21
CA ALA A 35 0.59 -2.54 -3.44
C ALA A 35 1.26 -1.97 -2.17
N LYS A 36 1.82 -0.75 -2.23
CA LYS A 36 2.40 -0.09 -1.06
C LYS A 36 1.34 0.24 -0.01
N GLU A 37 0.19 0.77 -0.42
CA GLU A 37 -0.89 1.09 0.52
C GLU A 37 -1.45 -0.18 1.17
N ALA A 38 -1.68 -1.24 0.39
CA ALA A 38 -2.11 -2.53 0.94
C ALA A 38 -1.08 -3.10 1.95
N ALA A 39 0.22 -2.97 1.67
CA ALA A 39 1.26 -3.41 2.59
C ALA A 39 1.29 -2.57 3.89
N LYS A 40 1.05 -1.25 3.82
CA LYS A 40 0.95 -0.38 4.99
C LYS A 40 -0.27 -0.75 5.85
N GLU A 41 -1.43 -0.96 5.24
CA GLU A 41 -2.64 -1.36 5.95
C GLU A 41 -2.49 -2.73 6.60
N ALA A 42 -1.97 -3.72 5.88
CA ALA A 42 -1.70 -5.05 6.43
C ALA A 42 -0.71 -5.00 7.62
N THR A 43 0.34 -4.19 7.51
CA THR A 43 1.30 -4.00 8.61
C THR A 43 0.64 -3.35 9.82
N LYS A 44 -0.17 -2.31 9.60
CA LYS A 44 -0.89 -1.61 10.68
C LYS A 44 -1.90 -2.54 11.38
N ASN A 45 -2.67 -3.32 10.62
CA ASN A 45 -3.63 -4.26 11.17
C ASN A 45 -2.92 -5.35 12.00
N ARG A 46 -1.84 -5.92 11.47
CA ARG A 46 -1.02 -6.90 12.19
C ARG A 46 -0.47 -6.34 13.51
N ASN A 47 0.01 -5.10 13.50
CA ASN A 47 0.54 -4.44 14.69
C ASN A 47 -0.54 -4.24 15.77
N VAL A 48 -1.75 -3.87 15.35
CA VAL A 48 -2.90 -3.73 16.25
C VAL A 48 -3.34 -5.09 16.81
N GLU A 49 -3.47 -6.12 15.97
CA GLU A 49 -3.83 -7.47 16.40
C GLU A 49 -2.81 -8.04 17.39
N LEU A 50 -1.51 -7.86 17.11
CA LEU A 50 -0.44 -8.24 18.02
C LEU A 50 -0.58 -7.50 19.36
N ALA A 51 -0.74 -6.17 19.35
CA ALA A 51 -0.92 -5.41 20.59
C ALA A 51 -2.13 -5.88 21.40
N VAL A 52 -3.26 -6.18 20.74
CA VAL A 52 -4.46 -6.69 21.39
C VAL A 52 -4.22 -8.06 22.02
N ALA A 53 -3.56 -8.98 21.33
CA ALA A 53 -3.22 -10.29 21.87
C ALA A 53 -2.32 -10.16 23.11
N MET A 54 -1.25 -9.37 23.01
CA MET A 54 -0.33 -9.15 24.13
C MET A 54 -1.02 -8.52 25.35
N LEU A 55 -1.93 -7.56 25.14
CA LEU A 55 -2.70 -6.94 26.23
C LEU A 55 -3.64 -7.95 26.90
N LYS A 56 -4.28 -8.84 26.13
CA LYS A 56 -5.13 -9.92 26.66
C LYS A 56 -4.32 -10.96 27.44
N ASP A 57 -3.10 -11.22 27.02
CA ASP A 57 -2.17 -12.12 27.71
C ASP A 57 -1.55 -11.48 28.96
N GLY A 58 -1.90 -10.23 29.29
CA GLY A 58 -1.42 -9.54 30.49
C GLY A 58 0.03 -9.06 30.40
N MET A 59 0.59 -8.93 29.19
CA MET A 59 1.95 -8.42 29.03
C MET A 59 2.11 -6.96 29.50
N ASP A 60 3.33 -6.65 29.94
CA ASP A 60 3.69 -5.29 30.34
C ASP A 60 3.52 -4.28 29.21
N PHE A 61 2.99 -3.10 29.54
CA PHE A 61 2.67 -2.05 28.59
C PHE A 61 3.88 -1.61 27.76
N ALA A 62 5.07 -1.53 28.35
CA ALA A 62 6.27 -1.15 27.62
C ALA A 62 6.70 -2.23 26.62
N MET A 63 6.50 -3.52 26.96
CA MET A 63 6.69 -4.62 26.02
C MET A 63 5.70 -4.55 24.86
N VAL A 64 4.40 -4.27 25.14
CA VAL A 64 3.38 -4.12 24.09
C VAL A 64 3.77 -3.02 23.10
N VAL A 65 4.14 -1.84 23.60
CA VAL A 65 4.60 -0.71 22.76
C VAL A 65 5.83 -1.10 21.93
N ARG A 66 6.82 -1.75 22.56
CA ARG A 66 8.07 -2.14 21.90
C ARG A 66 7.85 -3.13 20.76
N TYR A 67 7.03 -4.17 20.96
CA TYR A 67 6.90 -5.27 19.99
C TYR A 67 5.77 -5.09 18.98
N SER A 68 4.73 -4.32 19.30
CA SER A 68 3.67 -3.98 18.33
C SER A 68 4.07 -2.87 17.37
N CYS A 69 5.18 -2.16 17.63
CA CYS A 69 5.56 -0.96 16.88
C CYS A 69 4.46 0.12 16.84
N LEU A 70 3.58 0.14 17.84
CA LEU A 70 2.58 1.19 18.06
C LEU A 70 3.10 2.23 19.05
N SER A 71 2.55 3.44 19.00
CA SER A 71 2.85 4.46 20.00
C SER A 71 2.15 4.16 21.33
N SER A 72 2.69 4.67 22.44
CA SER A 72 2.06 4.55 23.76
C SER A 72 0.62 5.07 23.77
N LYS A 73 0.31 6.12 23.01
CA LYS A 73 -1.06 6.66 22.91
C LYS A 73 -2.01 5.69 22.23
N GLU A 74 -1.56 4.98 21.19
CA GLU A 74 -2.36 3.97 20.49
C GLU A 74 -2.61 2.75 21.37
N VAL A 75 -1.56 2.23 22.03
CA VAL A 75 -1.69 1.10 22.95
C VAL A 75 -2.62 1.44 24.12
N LEU A 76 -2.54 2.67 24.66
CA LEU A 76 -3.45 3.13 25.72
C LEU A 76 -4.91 3.17 25.26
N LYS A 77 -5.17 3.65 24.04
CA LYS A 77 -6.52 3.63 23.45
C LYS A 77 -7.03 2.21 23.27
N LEU A 78 -6.21 1.30 22.73
CA LEU A 78 -6.55 -0.11 22.57
C LEU A 78 -6.89 -0.76 23.91
N LYS A 79 -6.07 -0.54 24.93
CA LYS A 79 -6.31 -1.04 26.29
C LYS A 79 -7.64 -0.52 26.86
N ALA A 80 -7.89 0.79 26.76
CA ALA A 80 -9.13 1.40 27.23
C ALA A 80 -10.39 0.89 26.47
N SER A 81 -10.24 0.52 25.20
CA SER A 81 -11.33 -0.13 24.43
C SER A 81 -11.60 -1.56 24.89
N LEU A 82 -10.55 -2.30 25.27
CA LEU A 82 -10.67 -3.68 25.78
C LEU A 82 -11.29 -3.74 27.19
N GLU A 83 -11.06 -2.72 28.02
CA GLU A 83 -11.64 -2.63 29.38
C GLU A 83 -13.12 -2.21 29.39
N LYS A 84 -13.63 -1.68 28.26
CA LYS A 84 -15.01 -1.22 28.10
C LYS A 84 -15.94 -2.26 27.46
N GLY A 85 -15.39 -3.37 26.97
CA GLY A 85 -16.14 -4.51 26.42
C GLY A 85 -16.25 -5.62 27.45
#